data_AF-A0A8T9QAP1-F1
#
_entry.id   AF-A0A8T9QAP1-F1
#
_cell.length_a   1.000
_cell.length_b   1.000
_cell.length_c   1.000
_cell.angle_alpha   90.00
_cell.angle_beta   90.00
_cell.angle_gamma   90.00
#
_symmetry.space_group_name_H-M   'P 1'
#
loop_
_entity.id
_entity.type
_entity.pdbx_description
1 polymer ?
#
loop_
_entity_poly.entity_id
_entity_poly.type
_entity_poly.pdbx_seq_one_letter_code
_entity_poly.pdbx_strand_id
1 'polypeptide(L)'
;MDNWPIALVLALALAGSGFVYFRSLSPGYEDGKYRRHLTKQEQADLQRGEIVEKIHKSNPAILRSYYDEGPLRVLPAADGKYTFVPYGKWKRLTRTGRLVADFNPSRSYQESYWHEYHPNGQRYYSIYTVPAVLEGDTVEEMRSVFFSFENPTDTAYVQHTFSKNNQEVRKGFISFDAQGKKPVPPGWKPSR
;
A
#
# COMPACT_ATOMS: atom_id res chain seq x y z
N MET A 1 17.38 13.20 2.77
CA MET A 1 16.18 13.00 1.94
C MET A 1 15.39 11.89 2.61
N ASP A 2 14.56 12.25 3.59
CA ASP A 2 14.02 11.32 4.58
C ASP A 2 12.60 10.91 4.20
N ASN A 3 12.38 9.62 4.00
CA ASN A 3 11.23 9.02 3.31
C ASN A 3 10.12 8.55 4.27
N TRP A 4 9.77 9.27 5.35
CA TRP A 4 8.98 8.69 6.45
C TRP A 4 7.52 8.27 6.16
N PRO A 5 6.66 9.02 5.42
CA PRO A 5 5.30 8.57 5.10
C PRO A 5 5.27 7.52 3.98
N ILE A 6 6.21 7.63 3.02
CA ILE A 6 6.57 6.56 2.09
C ILE A 6 6.95 5.33 2.89
N ALA A 7 7.78 5.47 3.93
CA ALA A 7 8.20 4.39 4.80
C ALA A 7 7.12 3.91 5.77
N LEU A 8 5.93 4.50 5.87
CA LEU A 8 4.84 4.00 6.72
C LEU A 8 3.81 3.22 5.90
N VAL A 9 3.47 3.68 4.69
CA VAL A 9 2.73 2.87 3.70
C VAL A 9 3.63 1.75 3.14
N LEU A 10 4.91 2.05 2.88
CA LEU A 10 5.93 1.04 2.64
C LEU A 10 6.39 0.33 3.91
N ALA A 11 6.28 0.77 5.17
CA ALA A 11 6.49 -0.16 6.31
C ALA A 11 5.24 -1.00 6.59
N LEU A 12 4.04 -0.56 6.26
CA LEU A 12 2.88 -1.44 6.35
C LEU A 12 2.84 -2.43 5.17
N ALA A 13 3.39 -2.05 4.01
CA ALA A 13 3.64 -2.94 2.88
C ALA A 13 4.97 -3.73 2.98
N LEU A 14 6.01 -3.22 3.65
CA LEU A 14 7.41 -3.72 3.71
C LEU A 14 8.01 -3.88 5.12
N ALA A 15 7.33 -3.65 6.24
CA ALA A 15 7.70 -4.27 7.54
C ALA A 15 7.37 -5.78 7.52
N GLY A 16 6.77 -6.25 6.43
CA GLY A 16 6.89 -7.62 5.94
C GLY A 16 8.25 -7.96 5.29
N SER A 17 9.20 -7.02 5.19
CA SER A 17 10.45 -7.16 4.43
C SER A 17 11.57 -6.22 4.91
N GLY A 18 12.08 -6.50 6.12
CA GLY A 18 13.46 -6.21 6.48
C GLY A 18 14.28 -7.49 6.41
N PHE A 19 15.15 -7.59 5.40
CA PHE A 19 16.29 -8.50 5.22
C PHE A 19 16.46 -9.67 6.24
N VAL A 20 16.24 -10.93 5.82
CA VAL A 20 17.13 -12.10 6.05
C VAL A 20 16.75 -13.24 5.08
N TYR A 21 17.80 -13.87 4.56
CA TYR A 21 17.91 -15.03 3.70
C TYR A 21 17.22 -16.34 4.17
N PHE A 22 17.02 -17.24 3.20
CA PHE A 22 16.83 -18.70 3.31
C PHE A 22 15.71 -19.27 4.23
N ARG A 23 14.60 -19.74 3.62
CA ARG A 23 14.25 -21.18 3.48
C ARG A 23 12.80 -21.37 3.00
N SER A 24 12.67 -22.37 2.12
CA SER A 24 11.47 -23.14 1.74
C SER A 24 10.21 -22.32 1.38
N LEU A 25 10.05 -22.07 0.09
CA LEU A 25 8.80 -21.55 -0.47
C LEU A 25 7.72 -22.65 -0.44
N SER A 26 6.54 -22.27 0.04
CA SER A 26 5.35 -23.12 0.19
C SER A 26 4.86 -23.70 -1.16
N PRO A 27 4.20 -24.87 -1.18
CA PRO A 27 3.69 -25.53 -2.40
C PRO A 27 2.75 -24.72 -3.30
N GLY A 28 2.30 -23.52 -2.91
CA GLY A 28 1.58 -22.58 -3.81
C GLY A 28 2.43 -22.02 -4.97
N TYR A 29 3.58 -22.63 -5.22
CA TYR A 29 4.60 -22.33 -6.24
C TYR A 29 4.22 -22.81 -7.65
N GLU A 30 3.17 -23.64 -7.77
CA GLU A 30 2.87 -24.40 -9.00
C GLU A 30 2.26 -23.59 -10.16
N ASP A 31 1.79 -22.37 -9.93
CA ASP A 31 1.10 -21.58 -10.97
C ASP A 31 2.05 -20.86 -11.96
N GLY A 32 3.38 -21.00 -11.83
CA GLY A 32 4.38 -20.41 -12.75
C GLY A 32 4.41 -18.87 -12.86
N LYS A 33 3.58 -18.18 -12.08
CA LYS A 33 3.39 -16.71 -12.06
C LYS A 33 4.40 -15.96 -11.20
N TYR A 34 5.19 -16.66 -10.39
CA TYR A 34 6.30 -16.04 -9.66
C TYR A 34 7.56 -16.02 -10.53
N ARG A 35 7.85 -14.89 -11.15
CA ARG A 35 9.08 -14.73 -11.95
C ARG A 35 9.83 -13.47 -11.52
N ARG A 36 10.69 -13.60 -10.50
CA ARG A 36 11.77 -12.62 -10.21
C ARG A 36 12.94 -12.75 -11.20
N HIS A 37 12.84 -13.65 -12.16
CA HIS A 37 13.79 -13.82 -13.25
C HIS A 37 13.18 -13.31 -14.55
N LEU A 38 14.03 -12.67 -15.35
CA LEU A 38 13.71 -12.31 -16.72
C LEU A 38 14.01 -13.49 -17.63
N THR A 39 13.14 -13.72 -18.61
CA THR A 39 13.43 -14.58 -19.76
C THR A 39 14.53 -13.96 -20.62
N LYS A 40 15.17 -14.77 -21.47
CA LYS A 40 16.18 -14.26 -22.42
C LYS A 40 15.61 -13.14 -23.32
N GLN A 41 14.34 -13.27 -23.71
CA GLN A 41 13.66 -12.26 -24.50
C GLN A 41 13.47 -10.97 -23.70
N GLU A 42 12.92 -11.04 -22.50
CA GLU A 42 12.74 -9.87 -21.61
C GLU A 42 14.08 -9.17 -21.30
N GLN A 43 15.19 -9.91 -21.20
CA GLN A 43 16.52 -9.32 -21.06
C GLN A 43 16.94 -8.57 -22.32
N ALA A 44 16.74 -9.16 -23.50
CA ALA A 44 17.04 -8.52 -24.78
C ALA A 44 16.18 -7.27 -25.01
N ASP A 45 14.90 -7.31 -24.63
CA ASP A 45 13.96 -6.18 -24.71
C ASP A 45 14.46 -5.01 -23.84
N LEU A 46 14.84 -5.28 -22.59
CA LEU A 46 15.44 -4.27 -21.71
C LEU A 46 16.75 -3.69 -22.27
N GLN A 47 17.60 -4.51 -22.86
CA GLN A 47 18.84 -4.06 -23.50
C GLN A 47 18.60 -3.14 -24.70
N ARG A 48 17.46 -3.28 -25.38
CA ARG A 48 17.02 -2.37 -26.44
C ARG A 48 16.32 -1.12 -25.92
N GLY A 49 16.20 -0.96 -24.60
CA GLY A 49 15.50 0.17 -23.97
C GLY A 49 13.98 0.04 -23.97
N GLU A 50 13.44 -1.16 -24.24
CA GLU A 50 12.01 -1.42 -24.19
C GLU A 50 11.52 -1.56 -22.74
N ILE A 51 10.24 -1.29 -22.52
CA ILE A 51 9.61 -1.46 -21.20
C ILE A 51 9.25 -2.93 -21.01
N VAL A 52 9.77 -3.56 -19.96
CA VAL A 52 9.34 -4.89 -19.53
C VAL A 52 8.44 -4.80 -18.31
N GLU A 53 7.23 -5.33 -18.46
CA GLU A 53 6.20 -5.35 -17.42
C GLU A 53 5.87 -6.80 -17.04
N LYS A 54 5.62 -7.05 -15.75
CA LYS A 54 5.40 -8.39 -15.20
C LYS A 54 4.34 -8.37 -14.13
N ILE A 55 3.54 -9.42 -14.04
CA ILE A 55 2.68 -9.64 -12.86
C ILE A 55 3.50 -10.36 -11.78
N HIS A 56 3.47 -9.81 -10.57
CA HIS A 56 4.10 -10.39 -9.39
C HIS A 56 3.08 -11.08 -8.51
N LYS A 57 3.53 -12.07 -7.76
CA LYS A 57 2.80 -12.71 -6.66
C LYS A 57 3.74 -12.94 -5.48
N SER A 58 3.92 -11.96 -4.60
CA SER A 58 4.80 -12.09 -3.42
C SER A 58 4.06 -12.70 -2.24
N ASN A 59 4.63 -13.72 -1.61
CA ASN A 59 4.25 -14.10 -0.26
C ASN A 59 5.16 -13.35 0.73
N PRO A 60 4.67 -12.35 1.48
CA PRO A 60 5.46 -11.76 2.56
C PRO A 60 5.74 -12.87 3.58
N ALA A 61 7.00 -13.31 3.67
CA ALA A 61 7.42 -14.49 4.43
C ALA A 61 6.97 -14.51 5.90
N ILE A 62 6.64 -13.34 6.46
CA ILE A 62 6.17 -13.13 7.83
C ILE A 62 4.67 -13.42 7.99
N LEU A 63 3.87 -13.23 6.95
CA LEU A 63 2.42 -13.42 6.96
C LEU A 63 2.05 -14.58 6.05
N ARG A 64 2.37 -15.79 6.52
CA ARG A 64 2.13 -17.05 5.83
C ARG A 64 0.75 -17.14 5.18
N SER A 65 -0.27 -16.47 5.71
CA SER A 65 -1.68 -16.54 5.26
C SER A 65 -2.04 -15.71 4.02
N TYR A 66 -1.17 -14.82 3.52
CA TYR A 66 -1.50 -13.89 2.44
C TYR A 66 -0.45 -13.86 1.32
N TYR A 67 -0.84 -13.35 0.15
CA TYR A 67 0.08 -12.95 -0.92
C TYR A 67 -0.40 -11.67 -1.60
N ASP A 68 0.54 -10.88 -2.08
CA ASP A 68 0.28 -9.65 -2.83
C ASP A 68 0.49 -9.90 -4.32
N GLU A 69 -0.43 -9.42 -5.15
CA GLU A 69 -0.45 -9.57 -6.60
C GLU A 69 -0.62 -8.22 -7.30
N GLY A 70 0.22 -7.94 -8.29
CA GLY A 70 0.12 -6.71 -9.07
C GLY A 70 1.29 -6.50 -10.03
N PRO A 71 1.28 -5.42 -10.81
CA PRO A 71 2.24 -5.25 -11.88
C PRO A 71 3.55 -4.59 -11.41
N LEU A 72 4.66 -5.11 -11.94
CA LEU A 72 6.02 -4.64 -11.76
C LEU A 72 6.57 -4.17 -13.10
N ARG A 73 7.23 -3.03 -13.10
CA ARG A 73 8.09 -2.59 -14.21
C ARG A 73 9.52 -2.95 -13.90
N VAL A 74 10.24 -3.46 -14.88
CA VAL A 74 11.66 -3.79 -14.75
C VAL A 74 12.48 -2.62 -15.26
N LEU A 75 13.40 -2.12 -14.44
CA LEU A 75 14.30 -1.05 -14.80
C LEU A 75 15.76 -1.55 -14.71
N PRO A 76 16.62 -1.22 -15.68
CA PRO A 76 18.05 -1.46 -15.55
C PRO A 76 18.63 -0.61 -14.42
N ALA A 77 19.53 -1.18 -13.62
CA ALA A 77 20.29 -0.49 -12.58
C ALA A 77 21.73 -0.24 -13.06
N ALA A 78 22.38 0.76 -12.46
CA ALA A 78 23.73 1.19 -12.85
C ALA A 78 24.81 0.10 -12.65
N ASP A 79 24.55 -0.91 -11.82
CA ASP A 79 25.44 -2.04 -11.55
C ASP A 79 25.22 -3.23 -12.50
N GLY A 80 24.45 -3.04 -13.58
CA GLY A 80 24.09 -4.09 -14.51
C GLY A 80 23.03 -5.07 -13.99
N LYS A 81 22.45 -4.81 -12.80
CA LYS A 81 21.31 -5.58 -12.28
C LYS A 81 20.00 -4.97 -12.77
N TYR A 82 18.90 -5.62 -12.40
CA TYR A 82 17.54 -5.17 -12.66
C TYR A 82 16.84 -4.83 -11.35
N THR A 83 16.07 -3.74 -11.36
CA THR A 83 15.18 -3.36 -10.27
C THR A 83 13.74 -3.59 -10.71
N PHE A 84 12.94 -4.18 -9.83
CA PHE A 84 11.50 -4.36 -10.05
C PHE A 84 10.74 -3.28 -9.28
N VAL A 85 10.06 -2.40 -10.00
CA VAL A 85 9.32 -1.27 -9.44
C VAL A 85 7.83 -1.55 -9.52
N PRO A 86 7.11 -1.66 -8.39
CA PRO A 86 5.66 -1.81 -8.41
C PRO A 86 5.00 -0.54 -8.93
N TYR A 87 3.94 -0.71 -9.71
CA TYR A 87 3.10 0.38 -10.21
C TYR A 87 1.65 -0.08 -10.29
N GLY A 88 0.73 0.85 -10.53
CA GLY A 88 -0.68 0.54 -10.75
C GLY A 88 -1.37 -0.15 -9.56
N LYS A 89 -2.47 -0.86 -9.84
CA LYS A 89 -3.27 -1.49 -8.80
C LYS A 89 -2.74 -2.86 -8.42
N TRP A 90 -2.65 -3.09 -7.12
CA TRP A 90 -2.26 -4.33 -6.47
C TRP A 90 -3.39 -4.86 -5.60
N LYS A 91 -3.34 -6.15 -5.30
CA LYS A 91 -4.29 -6.86 -4.43
C LYS A 91 -3.52 -7.65 -3.39
N ARG A 92 -4.03 -7.69 -2.17
CA ARG A 92 -3.65 -8.67 -1.15
C ARG A 92 -4.73 -9.74 -1.08
N LEU A 93 -4.33 -10.99 -1.25
CA LEU A 93 -5.21 -12.15 -1.25
C LEU A 93 -4.83 -13.10 -0.10
N THR A 94 -5.80 -13.83 0.45
CA THR A 94 -5.53 -15.00 1.29
C THR A 94 -4.87 -16.11 0.45
N ARG A 95 -4.30 -17.12 1.10
CA ARG A 95 -3.87 -18.36 0.43
C ARG A 95 -4.95 -19.00 -0.45
N THR A 96 -6.21 -18.89 -0.06
CA THR A 96 -7.36 -19.41 -0.80
C THR A 96 -7.85 -18.46 -1.91
N GLY A 97 -7.18 -17.32 -2.12
CA GLY A 97 -7.51 -16.36 -3.18
C GLY A 97 -8.58 -15.32 -2.80
N ARG A 98 -9.03 -15.27 -1.54
CA ARG A 98 -9.99 -14.26 -1.08
C ARG A 98 -9.32 -12.88 -0.99
N LEU A 99 -9.99 -11.85 -1.48
CA LEU A 99 -9.54 -10.46 -1.36
C LEU A 99 -9.51 -10.01 0.11
N VAL A 100 -8.38 -9.42 0.50
CA VAL A 100 -8.15 -8.83 1.83
C VAL A 100 -7.90 -7.33 1.69
N ALA A 101 -7.15 -6.93 0.67
CA ALA A 101 -6.92 -5.52 0.39
C ALA A 101 -6.72 -5.27 -1.11
N ASP A 102 -6.97 -4.03 -1.54
CA ASP A 102 -6.47 -3.50 -2.81
C ASP A 102 -5.77 -2.16 -2.57
N PHE A 103 -4.70 -1.91 -3.32
CA PHE A 103 -3.84 -0.76 -3.07
C PHE A 103 -3.12 -0.31 -4.33
N ASN A 104 -2.64 0.93 -4.35
CA ASN A 104 -1.73 1.43 -5.38
C ASN A 104 -0.46 1.97 -4.70
N PRO A 105 0.71 1.33 -4.89
CA PRO A 105 1.96 1.76 -4.28
C PRO A 105 2.61 2.90 -5.06
N SER A 106 1.82 3.88 -5.52
CA SER A 106 2.34 5.04 -6.23
C SER A 106 3.12 5.94 -5.28
N ARG A 107 4.17 6.57 -5.79
CA ARG A 107 4.86 7.65 -5.07
C ARG A 107 4.07 8.95 -5.09
N SER A 108 3.12 9.08 -6.02
CA SER A 108 2.20 10.21 -6.05
C SER A 108 1.12 9.99 -4.99
N TYR A 109 1.03 10.91 -4.03
CA TYR A 109 0.00 10.87 -2.99
C TYR A 109 -1.42 10.89 -3.59
N GLN A 110 -1.61 11.48 -4.78
CA GLN A 110 -2.90 11.56 -5.48
C GLN A 110 -3.36 10.19 -6.01
N GLU A 111 -2.42 9.28 -6.22
CA GLU A 111 -2.69 7.95 -6.77
C GLU A 111 -2.55 6.85 -5.73
N SER A 112 -1.84 7.11 -4.63
CA SER A 112 -1.59 6.17 -3.57
C SER A 112 -2.82 5.97 -2.70
N TYR A 113 -3.20 4.72 -2.53
CA TYR A 113 -4.30 4.34 -1.63
C TYR A 113 -4.12 2.92 -1.12
N TRP A 114 -4.84 2.60 -0.06
CA TRP A 114 -4.96 1.28 0.53
C TRP A 114 -6.39 1.07 1.01
N HIS A 115 -7.06 -0.01 0.59
CA HIS A 115 -8.37 -0.40 1.08
C HIS A 115 -8.32 -1.81 1.63
N GLU A 116 -8.93 -2.05 2.79
CA GLU A 116 -9.06 -3.39 3.35
C GLU A 116 -10.51 -3.84 3.50
N TYR A 117 -10.69 -5.15 3.47
CA TYR A 117 -12.00 -5.79 3.37
C TYR A 117 -12.18 -6.87 4.43
N HIS A 118 -13.39 -6.89 5.00
CA HIS A 118 -13.90 -8.01 5.77
C HIS A 118 -14.04 -9.27 4.90
N PRO A 119 -14.19 -10.47 5.51
CA PRO A 119 -14.43 -11.72 4.79
C PRO A 119 -15.62 -11.72 3.83
N ASN A 120 -16.66 -10.94 4.14
CA ASN A 120 -17.85 -10.78 3.31
C ASN A 120 -17.65 -9.78 2.14
N GLY A 121 -16.45 -9.23 1.97
CA GLY A 121 -16.12 -8.26 0.91
C GLY A 121 -16.47 -6.81 1.23
N GLN A 122 -17.05 -6.53 2.39
CA GLN A 122 -17.31 -5.16 2.83
C GLN A 122 -16.02 -4.46 3.20
N ARG A 123 -15.91 -3.19 2.83
CA ARG A 123 -14.74 -2.37 3.17
C ARG A 123 -14.76 -2.04 4.66
N TYR A 124 -13.66 -2.33 5.35
CA TYR A 124 -13.52 -2.03 6.78
C TYR A 124 -12.62 -0.82 7.03
N TYR A 125 -11.68 -0.58 6.13
CA TYR A 125 -10.65 0.42 6.32
C TYR A 125 -10.15 0.99 5.00
N SER A 126 -9.74 2.26 5.01
CA SER A 126 -9.10 2.91 3.89
C SER A 126 -8.05 3.90 4.34
N ILE A 127 -6.92 3.94 3.63
CA ILE A 127 -5.94 5.02 3.73
C ILE A 127 -5.80 5.64 2.35
N TYR A 128 -5.86 6.97 2.29
CA TYR A 128 -5.51 7.73 1.11
C TYR A 128 -5.02 9.11 1.52
N THR A 129 -4.34 9.81 0.62
CA THR A 129 -3.81 11.14 0.87
C THR A 129 -4.49 12.15 -0.05
N VAL A 130 -4.82 13.31 0.49
CA VAL A 130 -5.38 14.44 -0.27
C VAL A 130 -4.56 15.70 -0.01
N PRO A 131 -4.53 16.66 -0.94
CA PRO A 131 -3.94 17.96 -0.65
C PRO A 131 -4.82 18.71 0.36
N ALA A 132 -4.19 19.37 1.33
CA ALA A 132 -4.82 20.29 2.25
C ALA A 132 -4.07 21.62 2.28
N VAL A 133 -4.75 22.70 2.65
CA VAL A 133 -4.13 24.01 2.84
C VAL A 133 -4.10 24.34 4.33
N LEU A 134 -2.91 24.51 4.89
CA LEU A 134 -2.69 24.97 6.26
C LEU A 134 -1.89 26.26 6.20
N GLU A 135 -2.42 27.35 6.76
CA GLU A 135 -1.73 28.65 6.84
C GLU A 135 -1.21 29.18 5.49
N GLY A 136 -1.92 28.87 4.39
CA GLY A 136 -1.55 29.26 3.03
C GLY A 136 -0.58 28.30 2.33
N ASP A 137 -0.03 27.32 3.05
CA ASP A 137 0.82 26.28 2.51
C ASP A 137 0.02 25.04 2.09
N THR A 138 0.37 24.46 0.94
CA THR A 138 -0.14 23.14 0.55
C THR A 138 0.63 22.05 1.30
N VAL A 139 -0.10 21.17 1.96
CA VAL A 139 0.39 20.03 2.73
C VAL A 139 -0.34 18.76 2.30
N GLU A 140 0.19 17.61 2.70
CA GLU A 140 -0.45 16.30 2.52
C GLU A 140 -1.30 15.98 3.74
N GLU A 141 -2.57 15.66 3.54
CA GLU A 141 -3.46 15.12 4.56
C GLU A 141 -3.68 13.64 4.30
N MET A 142 -3.08 12.79 5.13
CA MET A 142 -3.38 11.36 5.16
C MET A 142 -4.66 11.13 5.95
N ARG A 143 -5.62 10.44 5.33
CA ARG A 143 -6.90 10.06 5.94
C ARG A 143 -6.95 8.55 6.12
N SER A 144 -7.07 8.12 7.37
CA SER A 144 -7.35 6.74 7.74
C SER A 144 -8.83 6.62 8.10
N VAL A 145 -9.65 6.13 7.18
CA VAL A 145 -11.11 6.01 7.29
C VAL A 145 -11.46 4.62 7.78
N PHE A 146 -12.19 4.55 8.88
CA PHE A 146 -12.73 3.32 9.45
C PHE A 146 -14.23 3.28 9.21
N PHE A 147 -14.74 2.15 8.73
CA PHE A 147 -16.16 1.96 8.41
C PHE A 147 -16.85 1.19 9.52
N SER A 148 -18.15 1.43 9.70
CA SER A 148 -18.97 0.66 10.64
C SER A 148 -19.13 -0.79 10.16
N PHE A 149 -19.08 -1.75 11.08
CA PHE A 149 -19.32 -3.15 10.76
C PHE A 149 -20.79 -3.41 10.41
N GLU A 150 -21.72 -2.74 11.09
CA GLU A 150 -23.16 -2.91 10.89
C GLU A 150 -23.63 -2.27 9.59
N ASN A 151 -23.03 -1.13 9.23
CA ASN A 151 -23.29 -0.46 7.96
C ASN A 151 -21.97 0.00 7.29
N PRO A 152 -21.41 -0.79 6.36
CA PRO A 152 -20.08 -0.55 5.80
C PRO A 152 -20.00 0.66 4.85
N THR A 153 -21.13 1.29 4.52
CA THR A 153 -21.14 2.59 3.84
C THR A 153 -20.94 3.75 4.81
N ASP A 154 -21.16 3.52 6.10
CA ASP A 154 -21.08 4.54 7.12
C ASP A 154 -19.65 4.64 7.63
N THR A 155 -19.13 5.87 7.61
CA THR A 155 -17.85 6.18 8.25
C THR A 155 -18.04 6.13 9.76
N ALA A 156 -17.35 5.22 10.44
CA ALA A 156 -17.32 5.16 11.89
C ALA A 156 -16.49 6.31 12.45
N TYR A 157 -15.29 6.52 11.91
CA TYR A 157 -14.44 7.68 12.19
C TYR A 157 -13.31 7.80 11.16
N VAL A 158 -12.67 8.96 11.14
CA VAL A 158 -11.52 9.27 10.29
C VAL A 158 -10.41 9.83 11.16
N GLN A 159 -9.20 9.29 11.02
CA GLN A 159 -7.99 9.87 11.57
C GLN A 159 -7.31 10.71 10.50
N HIS A 160 -6.95 11.94 10.85
CA HIS A 160 -6.32 12.91 9.97
C HIS A 160 -4.90 13.17 10.47
N THR A 161 -3.92 13.02 9.58
CA THR A 161 -2.51 13.37 9.84
C THR A 161 -2.01 14.29 8.74
N PHE A 162 -1.29 15.34 9.10
CA PHE A 162 -0.83 16.36 8.15
C PHE A 162 0.69 16.36 8.05
N SER A 163 1.21 16.21 6.84
CA SER A 163 2.65 16.22 6.60
C SER A 163 3.07 17.13 5.45
N LYS A 164 4.28 17.68 5.53
CA LYS A 164 4.97 18.36 4.44
C LYS A 164 6.41 17.91 4.46
N ASN A 165 6.96 17.55 3.30
CA ASN A 165 8.34 17.04 3.18
C ASN A 165 8.65 15.93 4.22
N ASN A 166 7.69 15.02 4.41
CA ASN A 166 7.81 13.86 5.30
C ASN A 166 7.90 14.19 6.80
N GLN A 167 7.53 15.40 7.21
CA GLN A 167 7.43 15.81 8.61
C GLN A 167 5.98 16.15 8.96
N GLU A 168 5.53 15.76 10.15
CA GLU A 168 4.23 16.18 10.68
C GLU A 168 4.26 17.69 10.92
N VAL A 169 3.33 18.41 10.29
CA VAL A 169 3.25 19.89 10.36
C VAL A 169 2.13 20.38 11.27
N ARG A 170 1.21 19.48 11.64
CA ARG A 170 0.10 19.76 12.54
C ARG A 170 -0.30 18.48 13.23
N LYS A 171 -0.54 18.59 14.54
CA LYS A 171 -1.08 17.49 15.34
C LYS A 171 -2.33 16.90 14.70
N GLY A 172 -2.29 15.60 14.44
CA GLY A 172 -3.45 14.87 13.92
C GLY A 172 -4.66 14.89 14.85
N PHE A 173 -5.84 14.63 14.28
CA PHE A 173 -7.10 14.56 15.02
C PHE A 173 -8.03 13.49 14.46
N ILE A 174 -9.10 13.20 15.20
CA ILE A 174 -10.13 12.24 14.80
C ILE A 174 -11.45 12.98 14.57
N SER A 175 -12.20 12.58 13.56
CA SER A 175 -13.53 13.10 13.27
C SER A 175 -14.49 11.99 12.84
N PHE A 176 -15.77 12.31 12.73
CA PHE A 176 -16.83 11.42 12.23
C PHE A 176 -17.10 11.58 10.74
N ASP A 177 -16.32 12.39 10.01
CA ASP A 177 -16.49 12.60 8.57
C ASP A 177 -15.16 12.78 7.85
N ALA A 178 -15.11 12.41 6.57
CA ALA A 178 -13.89 12.49 5.79
C ALA A 178 -13.34 13.92 5.64
N GLN A 179 -14.15 14.96 5.83
CA GLN A 179 -13.74 16.36 5.72
C GLN A 179 -13.22 16.95 7.05
N GLY A 180 -13.29 16.21 8.16
CA GLY A 180 -12.88 16.69 9.47
C GLY A 180 -13.79 17.74 10.08
N LYS A 181 -15.04 17.91 9.58
CA LYS A 181 -15.97 18.95 10.03
C LYS A 181 -16.70 18.63 11.33
N LYS A 182 -16.71 17.36 11.73
CA LYS A 182 -17.35 16.81 12.94
C LYS A 182 -16.27 16.14 13.80
N PRO A 183 -15.40 16.91 14.47
CA PRO A 183 -14.37 16.34 15.34
C PRO A 183 -15.02 15.52 16.47
N VAL A 184 -14.32 14.47 16.91
CA VAL A 184 -14.78 13.69 18.06
C VAL A 184 -14.69 14.52 19.36
N PRO A 185 -15.55 14.26 20.36
CA PRO A 185 -15.44 14.92 21.65
C PRO A 185 -14.07 14.67 22.32
N PRO A 186 -13.57 15.62 23.13
CA PRO A 186 -12.34 15.41 23.91
C PRO A 186 -12.42 14.12 24.74
N GLY A 187 -11.36 13.31 24.68
CA GLY A 187 -11.28 12.05 25.42
C GLY A 187 -12.03 10.88 24.80
N TRP A 188 -12.76 11.09 23.69
CA TRP A 188 -13.37 10.00 22.93
C TRP A 188 -12.32 9.03 22.40
N LYS A 189 -12.63 7.73 22.43
CA LYS A 189 -11.80 6.66 21.88
C LYS A 189 -12.68 5.74 21.05
N PRO A 190 -12.16 5.14 19.97
CA PRO A 190 -12.88 4.11 19.23
C PRO A 190 -13.30 2.98 20.18
N SER A 191 -14.60 2.68 20.22
CA SER A 191 -15.08 1.44 20.81
C SER A 191 -14.61 0.29 19.92
N ARG A 192 -13.97 -0.72 20.54
CA ARG A 192 -13.53 -1.94 19.84
C ARG A 192 -14.71 -2.75 19.34
#